data_AF-A0A8H4SPB3-F1
#
_entry.id   AF-A0A8H4SPB3-F1
#
_cell.length_a   1.000
_cell.length_b   1.000
_cell.length_c   1.000
_cell.angle_alpha   90.00
_cell.angle_beta   90.00
_cell.angle_gamma   90.00
#
_symmetry.space_group_name_H-M   'P 1'
#
loop_
_entity.id
_entity.type
_entity.pdbx_description
1 polymer ?
#
loop_
_entity_poly.entity_id
_entity_poly.type
_entity_poly.pdbx_seq_one_letter_code
_entity_poly.pdbx_strand_id
1 'polypeptide(L)'
;MEKPEQQNCLAMLVFVSLLWATEVIPLFVTSLLIPFLVVILRVMRSEEKPHTRLGPDTAFKVVFASMWTSVIMLLLGGFTIAAALSKYDIARRMATFVLSRAGTSPRIVLITNMFVRMFLSRWISNVAAPVL
;
A
#
# COMPACT_ATOMS: atom_id res chain seq x y z
N MET A 1 29.31 11.81 -12.09
CA MET A 1 28.38 10.76 -12.59
C MET A 1 28.42 10.82 -14.11
N GLU A 2 28.90 9.77 -14.78
CA GLU A 2 29.20 9.81 -16.24
C GLU A 2 27.96 9.52 -17.12
N LYS A 3 26.80 9.19 -16.55
CA LYS A 3 25.56 8.91 -17.29
C LYS A 3 24.41 9.80 -16.80
N PRO A 4 23.80 10.65 -17.65
CA PRO A 4 22.74 11.59 -17.25
C PRO A 4 21.54 10.92 -16.55
N GLU A 5 21.24 9.68 -16.92
CA GLU A 5 20.11 8.90 -16.38
C GLU A 5 20.30 8.57 -14.90
N GLN A 6 21.55 8.33 -14.46
CA GLN A 6 21.84 8.03 -13.06
C GLN A 6 21.67 9.28 -12.18
N GLN A 7 22.07 10.44 -12.71
CA GLN A 7 21.89 11.72 -12.03
C GLN A 7 20.40 12.10 -11.94
N ASN A 8 19.65 11.91 -13.03
CA ASN A 8 18.21 12.13 -13.05
C ASN A 8 17.45 11.17 -12.12
N CYS A 9 17.90 9.91 -12.03
CA CYS A 9 17.37 8.93 -11.07
C CYS A 9 17.59 9.38 -9.62
N LEU A 10 18.81 9.79 -9.29
CA LEU A 10 19.13 10.25 -7.94
C LEU A 10 18.36 11.52 -7.58
N ALA A 11 18.26 12.48 -8.51
CA ALA A 11 17.49 13.70 -8.32
C ALA A 11 16.00 13.39 -8.07
N MET A 12 15.42 12.46 -8.84
CA MET A 12 14.05 12.00 -8.62
C MET A 12 13.87 11.34 -7.26
N LEU A 13 14.79 10.45 -6.87
CA LEU A 13 14.73 9.76 -5.58
C LEU A 13 14.72 10.77 -4.43
N VAL A 14 15.67 11.71 -4.43
CA VAL A 14 15.75 12.74 -3.39
C VAL A 14 14.48 13.60 -3.36
N PHE A 15 13.98 14.01 -4.53
CA PHE A 15 12.77 14.82 -4.63
C PHE A 15 11.54 14.08 -4.08
N VAL A 16 11.29 12.84 -4.53
CA VAL A 16 10.15 12.04 -4.08
C VAL A 16 10.24 11.73 -2.58
N SER A 17 11.43 11.39 -2.08
CA SER A 17 11.65 11.17 -0.64
C SER A 17 11.37 12.41 0.19
N LEU A 18 11.76 13.60 -0.28
CA LEU A 18 11.43 14.86 0.40
C LEU A 18 9.93 15.14 0.38
N LEU A 19 9.24 14.90 -0.73
CA LEU A 19 7.78 15.07 -0.81
C LEU A 19 7.03 14.12 0.14
N TRP A 20 7.50 12.87 0.27
CA TRP A 20 6.93 11.94 1.24
C TRP A 20 7.25 12.31 2.68
N ALA A 21 8.47 12.74 2.99
CA ALA A 21 8.84 13.11 4.36
C ALA A 21 8.13 14.38 4.84
N THR A 22 7.84 15.31 3.92
CA THR A 22 7.21 16.60 4.25
C THR A 22 5.68 16.56 4.15
N GLU A 23 5.10 15.52 3.56
CA GLU A 23 3.65 15.35 3.35
C GLU A 23 2.95 16.61 2.80
N VAL A 24 3.65 17.45 2.02
CA VAL A 24 3.10 18.70 1.47
C VAL A 24 1.89 18.44 0.58
N ILE A 25 1.87 17.28 -0.09
CA ILE A 25 0.72 16.76 -0.84
C ILE A 25 0.42 15.33 -0.36
N PRO A 26 -0.85 14.86 -0.48
CA PRO A 26 -1.22 13.53 -0.04
C PRO A 26 -0.35 12.43 -0.68
N LEU A 27 0.01 11.40 0.09
CA LEU A 27 0.92 10.33 -0.33
C LEU A 27 0.49 9.64 -1.63
N PHE A 28 -0.82 9.51 -1.87
CA PHE A 28 -1.36 8.93 -3.10
C PHE A 28 -1.08 9.82 -4.33
N VAL A 29 -1.13 11.15 -4.16
CA VAL A 29 -0.83 12.14 -5.22
C VAL A 29 0.65 12.08 -5.55
N THR A 30 1.52 12.07 -4.53
CA THR A 30 2.97 11.91 -4.74
C THR A 30 3.27 10.61 -5.48
N SER A 31 2.60 9.50 -5.14
CA SER A 31 2.79 8.21 -5.80
C SER A 31 2.35 8.21 -7.28
N LEU A 32 1.24 8.90 -7.60
CA LEU A 32 0.78 9.09 -8.99
C LEU A 32 1.67 10.05 -9.80
N LEU A 33 2.42 10.93 -9.13
CA LEU A 33 3.38 11.82 -9.77
C LEU A 33 4.65 11.08 -10.24
N ILE A 34 5.01 9.95 -9.61
CA ILE A 34 6.23 9.20 -9.93
C ILE A 34 6.27 8.74 -11.40
N PRO A 35 5.25 8.07 -11.97
CA PRO A 35 5.24 7.70 -13.39
C PRO A 35 5.44 8.89 -14.33
N PHE A 36 4.84 10.04 -14.00
CA PHE A 36 4.99 11.28 -14.77
C PHE A 36 6.44 11.80 -14.73
N LEU A 37 7.05 11.82 -13.53
CA LEU A 37 8.45 12.22 -13.36
C LEU A 37 9.41 11.27 -14.09
N VAL A 38 9.14 9.96 -14.11
CA VAL A 38 9.98 8.98 -14.82
C VAL A 38 10.02 9.23 -16.32
N VAL A 39 8.87 9.59 -16.92
CA VAL A 39 8.77 9.90 -18.35
C VAL A 39 9.48 11.21 -18.69
N ILE A 40 9.28 12.26 -17.89
CA ILE A 40 9.90 13.58 -18.12
C ILE A 40 11.41 13.52 -17.98
N LEU A 41 11.90 12.91 -16.89
CA LEU A 41 13.32 12.83 -16.58
C LEU A 41 14.06 11.75 -17.39
N ARG A 42 13.32 10.96 -18.20
CA ARG A 42 13.82 9.89 -19.07
C ARG A 42 14.82 8.97 -18.37
N VAL A 43 14.44 8.51 -17.19
CA VAL A 43 15.31 7.71 -16.31
C VAL A 43 15.34 6.23 -16.70
N MET A 44 14.26 5.72 -17.30
CA MET A 44 14.17 4.31 -17.66
C MET A 44 15.07 3.92 -18.82
N ARG A 45 15.78 2.81 -18.63
CA ARG A 45 16.60 2.13 -19.63
C ARG A 45 16.07 0.72 -19.84
N SER A 46 16.34 0.16 -21.02
CA SER A 46 15.93 -1.20 -21.34
C SER A 46 16.65 -2.19 -20.44
N GLU A 47 15.92 -3.19 -19.96
CA GLU A 47 16.45 -4.37 -19.26
C GLU A 47 17.38 -5.19 -20.18
N GLU A 48 17.18 -5.10 -21.51
CA GLU A 48 18.00 -5.79 -22.51
C GLU A 48 19.26 -5.01 -22.89
N LYS A 49 20.41 -5.70 -22.98
CA LYS A 49 21.65 -5.12 -23.51
C LYS A 49 21.44 -4.78 -25.00
N PRO A 50 21.76 -3.56 -25.47
CA PRO A 50 22.63 -2.57 -24.83
C PRO A 50 21.86 -1.43 -24.10
N HIS A 51 21.11 -1.71 -23.03
CA HIS A 51 20.53 -0.74 -22.05
C HIS A 51 20.22 0.65 -22.61
N THR A 52 19.46 0.68 -23.71
CA THR A 52 19.15 1.91 -24.42
C THR A 52 18.09 2.70 -23.65
N ARG A 53 18.06 4.02 -23.83
CA ARG A 53 16.99 4.86 -23.26
C ARG A 53 15.65 4.43 -23.85
N LEU A 54 14.69 4.12 -22.99
CA LEU A 54 13.34 3.82 -23.44
C LEU A 54 12.67 5.08 -23.97
N GLY A 55 11.81 4.90 -24.99
CA GLY A 55 10.88 5.94 -25.40
C GLY A 55 9.90 6.28 -24.27
N PRO A 56 9.32 7.49 -24.28
CA PRO A 56 8.39 7.92 -23.24
C PRO A 56 7.18 6.98 -23.11
N ASP A 57 6.67 6.45 -24.22
CA ASP A 57 5.51 5.55 -24.24
C ASP A 57 5.80 4.19 -23.60
N THR A 58 6.99 3.63 -23.82
CA THR A 58 7.37 2.33 -23.26
C THR A 58 7.74 2.46 -21.79
N ALA A 59 8.46 3.51 -21.41
CA ALA A 59 8.79 3.79 -20.01
C ALA A 59 7.52 3.96 -19.16
N PHE A 60 6.52 4.70 -19.66
CA PHE A 60 5.25 4.87 -18.96
C PHE A 60 4.53 3.54 -18.72
N LYS A 61 4.43 2.70 -19.76
CA LYS A 61 3.77 1.38 -19.65
C LYS A 61 4.45 0.48 -18.61
N VAL A 62 5.79 0.46 -18.58
CA VAL A 62 6.54 -0.37 -17.63
C VAL A 62 6.34 0.11 -16.20
N VAL A 63 6.47 1.42 -15.93
CA VAL A 63 6.24 1.96 -14.58
C VAL A 63 4.81 1.73 -14.13
N PHE A 64 3.83 1.97 -15.00
CA PHE A 64 2.42 1.78 -14.68
C PHE A 64 2.11 0.31 -14.40
N ALA A 65 2.71 -0.62 -15.15
CA ALA A 65 2.61 -2.06 -14.86
C ALA A 65 3.22 -2.41 -13.49
N SER A 66 4.33 -1.78 -13.10
CA SER A 66 4.92 -1.96 -11.76
C SER A 66 4.03 -1.45 -10.62
N MET A 67 3.08 -0.54 -10.88
CA MET A 67 2.08 -0.15 -9.88
C MET A 67 1.02 -1.23 -9.63
N TRP A 68 0.89 -2.22 -10.51
CA TRP A 68 -0.13 -3.27 -10.42
C TRP A 68 0.45 -4.58 -9.85
N THR A 69 1.08 -4.48 -8.68
CA THR A 69 1.69 -5.65 -8.03
C THR A 69 0.65 -6.56 -7.39
N SER A 70 0.97 -7.85 -7.27
CA SER A 70 0.13 -8.84 -6.59
C SER A 70 -0.23 -8.44 -5.15
N VAL A 71 0.64 -7.69 -4.48
CA VAL A 71 0.40 -7.18 -3.12
C VAL A 71 -0.74 -6.17 -3.10
N ILE A 72 -0.76 -5.23 -4.05
CA ILE A 72 -1.82 -4.20 -4.15
C ILE A 72 -3.15 -4.87 -4.48
N MET A 73 -3.16 -5.85 -5.38
CA MET A 73 -4.36 -6.63 -5.72
C MET A 73 -4.89 -7.42 -4.52
N LEU A 74 -4.01 -8.01 -3.72
CA LEU A 74 -4.38 -8.70 -2.49
C LEU A 74 -5.01 -7.74 -1.47
N LEU A 75 -4.41 -6.56 -1.26
CA LEU A 75 -4.94 -5.54 -0.36
C LEU A 75 -6.32 -5.04 -0.83
N LEU A 76 -6.49 -4.77 -2.13
CA LEU A 76 -7.77 -4.41 -2.73
C LEU A 76 -8.85 -5.49 -2.48
N GLY A 77 -8.50 -6.76 -2.68
CA GLY A 77 -9.38 -7.89 -2.36
C GLY A 77 -9.74 -7.93 -0.87
N GLY A 78 -8.75 -7.77 0.01
CA GLY A 78 -8.96 -7.73 1.46
C GLY A 78 -9.89 -6.59 1.90
N PHE A 79 -9.68 -5.38 1.39
CA PHE A 79 -10.55 -4.24 1.67
C PHE A 79 -11.97 -4.42 1.10
N THR A 80 -12.10 -5.04 -0.07
CA THR A 80 -13.41 -5.34 -0.66
C THR A 80 -14.19 -6.34 0.20
N ILE A 81 -13.52 -7.38 0.70
CA ILE A 81 -14.13 -8.37 1.60
C ILE A 81 -14.49 -7.70 2.94
N ALA A 82 -13.61 -6.89 3.52
CA ALA A 82 -13.89 -6.16 4.75
C ALA A 82 -15.11 -5.22 4.60
N ALA A 83 -15.18 -4.47 3.50
CA ALA A 83 -16.31 -3.61 3.19
C ALA A 83 -17.61 -4.41 3.00
N ALA A 84 -17.56 -5.57 2.35
CA ALA A 84 -18.71 -6.45 2.20
C ALA A 84 -19.20 -6.97 3.57
N LEU A 85 -18.29 -7.47 4.41
CA LEU A 85 -18.62 -7.96 5.76
C LEU A 85 -19.21 -6.86 6.66
N SER A 86 -18.72 -5.63 6.52
CA SER A 86 -19.26 -4.45 7.20
C SER A 86 -20.67 -4.10 6.72
N LYS A 87 -20.90 -4.12 5.40
CA LYS A 87 -22.23 -3.86 4.80
C LYS A 87 -23.31 -4.84 5.26
N TYR A 88 -22.95 -6.09 5.53
CA TYR A 88 -23.89 -7.11 6.02
C TYR A 88 -23.99 -7.18 7.57
N ASP A 89 -23.34 -6.25 8.30
CA ASP A 89 -23.24 -6.24 9.77
C ASP A 89 -22.72 -7.57 10.36
N ILE A 90 -22.07 -8.42 9.57
CA ILE A 90 -21.60 -9.74 9.99
C ILE A 90 -20.51 -9.57 11.04
N ALA A 91 -19.61 -8.61 10.84
CA ALA A 91 -18.60 -8.23 11.82
C ALA A 91 -19.22 -7.80 13.15
N ARG A 92 -20.30 -6.99 13.11
CA ARG A 92 -21.01 -6.52 14.30
C ARG A 92 -21.75 -7.65 15.03
N ARG A 93 -22.37 -8.56 14.29
CA ARG A 93 -23.02 -9.76 14.85
C ARG A 93 -22.01 -10.72 15.48
N MET A 94 -20.88 -10.95 14.81
CA MET A 94 -19.79 -11.76 15.37
C MET A 94 -19.20 -11.11 16.62
N ALA A 95 -18.94 -9.81 16.60
CA ALA A 95 -18.44 -9.08 17.78
C ALA A 95 -19.43 -9.19 18.95
N THR A 96 -20.72 -8.99 18.70
CA THR A 96 -21.77 -9.11 19.72
C THR A 96 -21.93 -10.53 20.25
N PHE A 97 -21.80 -11.55 19.39
CA PHE A 97 -21.84 -12.97 19.79
C PHE A 97 -20.63 -13.38 20.63
N VAL A 98 -19.44 -12.89 20.29
CA VAL A 98 -18.23 -13.12 21.09
C VAL A 98 -18.35 -12.40 22.44
N LEU A 99 -18.86 -11.16 22.44
CA LEU A 99 -19.06 -10.39 23.68
C LEU A 99 -20.13 -11.02 24.58
N SER A 100 -21.23 -11.51 24.01
CA SER A 100 -22.28 -12.19 24.79
C SER A 100 -21.79 -13.52 25.37
N ARG A 101 -20.83 -14.18 24.72
CA ARG A 101 -20.22 -15.43 25.19
C ARG A 101 -19.05 -15.21 26.17
N ALA A 102 -18.43 -14.03 26.18
CA ALA A 102 -17.40 -13.62 27.13
C ALA A 102 -17.95 -13.24 28.53
N GLY A 103 -19.27 -13.10 28.66
CA GLY A 103 -19.96 -12.86 29.95
C GLY A 103 -19.93 -11.40 30.41
N THR A 104 -20.60 -11.11 31.53
CA THR A 104 -20.80 -9.75 32.08
C THR A 104 -19.62 -9.20 32.88
N SER A 105 -18.54 -9.97 33.05
CA SER A 105 -17.39 -9.52 33.85
C SER A 105 -16.39 -8.71 32.98
N PRO A 106 -16.13 -7.43 33.32
CA PRO A 106 -15.28 -6.56 32.49
C PRO A 106 -13.85 -7.08 32.30
N ARG A 107 -13.30 -7.78 33.31
CA ARG A 107 -11.92 -8.32 33.26
C ARG A 107 -11.75 -9.43 32.23
N ILE A 108 -12.72 -10.36 32.14
CA ILE A 108 -12.63 -11.48 31.19
C ILE A 108 -12.82 -10.97 29.77
N VAL A 109 -13.78 -10.06 29.54
CA VAL A 109 -14.00 -9.43 28.24
C VAL A 109 -12.73 -8.71 27.73
N LEU A 110 -12.03 -8.01 28.62
CA LEU A 110 -10.83 -7.26 28.27
C LEU A 110 -9.65 -8.19 27.92
N ILE A 111 -9.45 -9.27 28.68
CA ILE A 111 -8.42 -10.28 28.39
C ILE A 111 -8.74 -11.05 27.09
N THR A 112 -9.99 -11.45 26.88
CA THR A 112 -10.41 -12.12 25.65
C THR A 112 -10.21 -11.21 24.44
N ASN A 113 -10.56 -9.93 24.54
CA ASN A 113 -10.33 -8.96 23.46
C ASN A 113 -8.83 -8.75 23.19
N MET A 114 -7.99 -8.65 24.22
CA MET A 114 -6.53 -8.54 24.03
C MET A 114 -5.93 -9.78 23.36
N PHE A 115 -6.36 -10.98 23.74
CA PHE A 115 -5.90 -12.23 23.15
C PHE A 115 -6.34 -12.37 21.69
N VAL A 116 -7.61 -12.07 21.39
CA VAL A 116 -8.15 -12.06 20.04
C VAL A 116 -7.39 -11.04 19.17
N ARG A 117 -7.16 -9.82 19.67
CA ARG A 117 -6.34 -8.81 18.96
C ARG A 117 -4.91 -9.25 18.73
N MET A 118 -4.28 -9.92 19.69
CA MET A 118 -2.91 -10.44 19.55
C MET A 118 -2.84 -11.53 18.46
N PHE A 119 -3.83 -12.42 18.40
CA PHE A 119 -3.90 -13.46 17.37
C PHE A 119 -4.22 -12.87 15.99
N LEU A 120 -5.20 -11.96 15.91
CA LEU A 120 -5.53 -11.25 14.67
C LEU A 120 -4.39 -10.37 14.17
N SER A 121 -3.61 -9.73 15.05
CA SER A 121 -2.45 -8.91 14.68
C SER A 121 -1.36 -9.68 13.95
N ARG A 122 -1.33 -11.01 14.05
CA ARG A 122 -0.36 -11.86 13.34
C ARG A 122 -0.83 -12.25 11.93
N TRP A 123 -2.12 -12.13 11.66
CA TRP A 123 -2.76 -12.50 10.40
C TRP A 123 -3.21 -11.29 9.58
N ILE A 124 -3.65 -10.23 10.25
CA ILE A 124 -3.89 -8.92 9.67
C ILE A 124 -2.53 -8.21 9.61
N SER A 125 -2.02 -7.98 8.40
CA SER A 125 -0.94 -7.01 8.21
C SER A 125 -1.43 -5.66 8.74
N ASN A 126 -0.57 -4.91 9.43
CA ASN A 126 -0.79 -3.55 9.93
C ASN A 126 -1.69 -2.68 9.00
N VAL A 127 -1.56 -2.84 7.68
CA VAL A 127 -2.32 -2.12 6.65
C VAL A 127 -3.81 -2.49 6.58
N ALA A 128 -4.19 -3.70 7.00
CA ALA A 128 -5.56 -4.23 6.99
C ALA A 128 -6.27 -4.13 8.35
N ALA A 129 -5.56 -3.75 9.41
CA ALA A 129 -6.16 -3.53 10.74
C ALA A 129 -7.16 -2.35 10.81
N PRO A 130 -7.00 -1.23 10.09
CA PRO A 130 -7.88 -0.07 10.26
C PRO A 130 -9.29 -0.24 9.67
N VAL A 131 -9.50 -1.24 8.80
CA VAL A 131 -10.77 -1.43 8.07
C VAL A 131 -11.74 -2.40 8.77
N LEU A 132 -11.33 -3.04 9.86
CA LEU A 132 -12.16 -3.89 10.72
C LEU A 132 -12.53 -3.17 12.01
#